data_AF-A0A9P5AZZ6-F1
#
_entry.id   AF-A0A9P5AZZ6-F1
#
_cell.length_a   1.000
_cell.length_b   1.000
_cell.length_c   1.000
_cell.angle_alpha   90.00
_cell.angle_beta   90.00
_cell.angle_gamma   90.00
#
_symmetry.space_group_name_H-M   'P 1'
#
loop_
_entity.id
_entity.type
_entity.pdbx_description
1 polymer ?
#
loop_
_entity_poly.entity_id
_entity_poly.type
_entity_poly.pdbx_seq_one_letter_code
_entity_poly.pdbx_strand_id
1 'polypeptide(L)'
;MFSQALPALGDYEYELVYYIAMGNYGVNNFEFRCYATTFVDGKKIGYSSDFDGNGPFTYQRASGVFTPQNPGDAGELRFEIQCEGGFRDDSSTLVQPPV
;
A
#
# COMPACT_ATOMS: atom_id res chain seq x y z
N MET A 1 -4.16 7.79 -1.25
CA MET A 1 -2.86 8.26 -1.78
C MET A 1 -2.39 9.42 -0.92
N PHE A 2 -1.13 9.39 -0.50
CA PHE A 2 -0.46 10.50 0.19
C PHE A 2 0.79 10.87 -0.62
N SER A 3 1.07 12.16 -0.78
CA SER A 3 2.34 12.60 -1.35
C SER A 3 2.90 13.81 -0.62
N GLN A 4 4.21 13.95 -0.72
CA GLN A 4 4.99 15.01 -0.11
C GLN A 4 6.07 15.47 -1.08
N ALA A 5 6.21 16.79 -1.22
CA ALA A 5 7.32 17.38 -1.97
C ALA A 5 8.65 17.10 -1.25
N LEU A 6 9.65 16.69 -2.00
CA LEU A 6 11.03 16.56 -1.55
C LEU A 6 11.85 17.75 -2.08
N PRO A 7 12.81 18.25 -1.30
CA PRO A 7 13.78 19.21 -1.84
C PRO A 7 14.66 18.54 -2.90
N ALA A 8 15.48 19.33 -3.61
CA ALA A 8 16.54 18.77 -4.43
C ALA A 8 17.49 17.95 -3.55
N LEU A 9 17.57 16.66 -3.83
CA LEU A 9 18.28 15.69 -3.00
C LEU A 9 19.75 15.52 -3.40
N GLY A 10 20.22 16.11 -4.51
CA GLY A 10 21.57 15.87 -5.00
C GLY A 10 21.78 14.43 -5.49
N ASP A 11 23.03 14.05 -5.71
CA ASP A 11 23.46 12.78 -6.32
C ASP A 11 23.84 11.70 -5.30
N TYR A 12 23.40 11.86 -4.05
CA TYR A 12 23.66 10.91 -2.98
C TYR A 12 22.70 9.71 -3.01
N GLU A 13 23.13 8.63 -2.36
CA GLU A 13 22.27 7.50 -2.06
C GLU A 13 21.51 7.76 -0.75
N TYR A 14 20.20 7.50 -0.77
CA TYR A 14 19.30 7.72 0.36
C TYR A 14 18.60 6.42 0.75
N GLU A 15 18.46 6.18 2.07
CA GLU A 15 17.53 5.18 2.59
C GLU A 15 16.24 5.87 3.04
N LEU A 16 15.12 5.49 2.41
CA LEU A 16 13.80 5.82 2.92
C LEU A 16 13.42 4.76 3.96
N VAL A 17 13.08 5.18 5.17
CA VAL A 17 12.57 4.33 6.25
C VAL A 17 11.18 4.81 6.65
N TYR A 18 10.21 3.92 6.67
CA TYR A 18 8.84 4.24 7.09
C TYR A 18 8.20 3.10 7.88
N TYR A 19 7.19 3.47 8.65
CA TYR A 19 6.39 2.53 9.44
C TYR A 19 4.95 2.61 9.00
N ILE A 20 4.35 1.47 8.74
CA ILE A 20 2.95 1.38 8.32
C ILE A 20 2.25 0.34 9.18
N ALA A 21 1.08 0.70 9.68
CA ALA A 21 0.16 -0.21 10.34
C ALA A 21 -1.15 -0.14 9.57
N MET A 22 -1.68 -1.30 9.20
CA MET A 22 -2.98 -1.40 8.56
C MET A 22 -3.85 -2.33 9.39
N GLY A 23 -4.88 -1.74 10.00
CA GLY A 23 -5.92 -2.51 10.67
C GLY A 23 -6.82 -3.13 9.61
N ASN A 24 -6.57 -4.39 9.27
CA ASN A 24 -7.45 -5.15 8.39
C ASN A 24 -8.58 -5.76 9.25
N TYR A 25 -9.61 -4.95 9.50
CA TYR A 25 -10.84 -5.43 10.11
C TYR A 25 -11.68 -6.04 8.99
N GLY A 26 -11.85 -7.36 9.00
CA GLY A 26 -12.73 -8.01 8.04
C GLY A 26 -14.08 -7.31 8.03
N VAL A 27 -14.49 -6.79 6.87
CA VAL A 27 -15.81 -6.20 6.72
C VAL A 27 -16.75 -7.36 6.44
N ASN A 28 -17.67 -7.68 7.35
CA ASN A 28 -18.62 -8.79 7.20
C ASN A 28 -17.98 -10.16 6.88
N ASN A 29 -16.86 -10.51 7.54
CA ASN A 29 -16.06 -11.72 7.29
C ASN A 29 -15.42 -11.81 5.88
N PHE A 30 -15.34 -10.70 5.14
CA PHE A 30 -14.57 -10.66 3.90
C PHE A 30 -13.12 -10.28 4.18
N GLU A 31 -12.21 -11.10 3.68
CA GLU A 31 -10.77 -10.82 3.70
C GLU A 31 -10.42 -9.82 2.60
N PHE A 32 -9.76 -8.74 2.99
CA PHE A 32 -9.09 -7.84 2.08
C PHE A 32 -7.60 -8.10 2.15
N ARG A 33 -6.91 -8.00 1.03
CA ARG A 33 -5.46 -7.97 0.95
C ARG A 33 -5.06 -6.62 0.42
N CYS A 34 -4.18 -5.94 1.14
CA CYS A 34 -3.76 -4.61 0.76
C CYS A 34 -2.26 -4.54 0.58
N TYR A 35 -1.84 -3.63 -0.29
CA TYR A 35 -0.47 -3.42 -0.72
C TYR A 35 -0.10 -1.96 -0.53
N ALA A 36 0.97 -1.70 0.20
CA ALA A 36 1.56 -0.37 0.27
C ALA A 36 2.76 -0.29 -0.67
N THR A 37 2.73 0.64 -1.61
CA THR A 37 3.82 0.91 -2.54
C THR A 37 4.29 2.34 -2.39
N THR A 38 5.60 2.52 -2.32
CA THR A 38 6.23 3.83 -2.20
C THR A 38 6.97 4.18 -3.49
N PHE A 39 6.92 5.44 -3.88
CA PHE A 39 7.58 5.97 -5.06
C PHE A 39 8.36 7.23 -4.71
N VAL A 40 9.52 7.40 -5.33
CA VAL A 40 10.22 8.69 -5.39
C VAL A 40 10.40 9.06 -6.85
N ASP A 41 9.95 10.25 -7.22
CA ASP A 41 9.99 10.77 -8.61
C ASP A 41 9.36 9.79 -9.61
N GLY A 42 8.27 9.15 -9.21
CA GLY A 42 7.55 8.15 -10.00
C GLY A 42 8.22 6.77 -10.07
N LYS A 43 9.40 6.58 -9.48
CA LYS A 43 10.09 5.28 -9.41
C LYS A 43 9.73 4.54 -8.12
N LYS A 44 9.25 3.31 -8.25
CA LYS A 44 8.95 2.44 -7.10
C LYS A 44 10.21 2.17 -6.27
N ILE A 45 10.10 2.37 -4.97
CA ILE A 45 11.15 2.08 -3.99
C ILE A 45 10.81 0.79 -3.25
N GLY A 46 11.57 -0.25 -3.55
CA GLY A 46 11.50 -1.54 -2.88
C GLY A 46 10.26 -2.37 -3.22
N TYR A 47 10.08 -3.44 -2.44
CA TYR A 47 8.90 -4.31 -2.53
C TYR A 47 7.71 -3.67 -1.82
N SER A 48 6.52 -3.92 -2.34
CA SER A 48 5.28 -3.53 -1.66
C SER A 48 5.09 -4.40 -0.41
N SER A 49 4.74 -3.79 0.71
CA SER A 49 4.34 -4.53 1.91
C SER A 49 2.92 -5.09 1.71
N ASP A 50 2.75 -6.38 1.99
CA ASP A 50 1.46 -7.09 1.95
C ASP A 50 0.83 -7.10 3.34
N PHE A 51 -0.45 -6.74 3.42
CA PHE A 51 -1.26 -6.73 4.63
C PHE A 51 -2.54 -7.51 4.37
N ASP A 52 -2.67 -8.69 4.96
CA ASP A 52 -3.88 -9.50 4.92
C ASP A 52 -4.61 -9.51 6.28
N GLY A 53 -5.72 -10.23 6.34
CA GLY A 53 -6.51 -10.39 7.57
C GLY A 53 -5.81 -11.19 8.67
N ASN A 54 -4.64 -11.79 8.40
CA ASN A 54 -3.89 -12.59 9.36
C ASN A 54 -2.87 -11.75 10.15
N GLY A 55 -2.74 -10.46 9.80
CA GLY A 55 -1.85 -9.52 10.45
C GLY A 55 -0.46 -9.48 9.80
N PRO A 56 0.51 -8.79 10.44
CA PRO A 56 0.44 -8.22 11.77
C PRO A 56 -0.39 -6.93 11.84
N PHE A 57 -1.24 -6.82 12.86
CA PHE A 57 -2.02 -5.61 13.16
C PHE A 57 -1.21 -4.51 13.87
N THR A 58 0.11 -4.52 13.69
CA THR A 58 1.07 -3.62 14.34
C THR A 58 1.88 -2.87 13.28
N TYR A 59 2.63 -1.85 13.71
CA TYR A 59 3.55 -1.15 12.81
C TYR A 59 4.59 -2.11 12.23
N GLN A 60 4.64 -2.18 10.90
CA GLN A 60 5.70 -2.82 10.14
C GLN A 60 6.70 -1.76 9.68
N ARG A 61 7.99 -2.00 9.93
CA ARG A 61 9.08 -1.21 9.35
C ARG A 61 9.31 -1.65 7.92
N ALA A 62 9.29 -0.71 7.00
CA ALA A 62 9.75 -0.90 5.63
C ALA A 62 10.89 0.08 5.35
N SER A 63 11.83 -0.33 4.48
CA SER A 63 12.84 0.57 3.97
C SER A 63 13.26 0.23 2.55
N GLY A 64 13.83 1.21 1.86
CA GLY A 64 14.37 1.04 0.52
C GLY A 64 15.38 2.11 0.19
N VAL A 65 16.43 1.70 -0.51
CA VAL A 65 17.53 2.57 -0.92
C VAL A 65 17.29 3.06 -2.34
N PHE A 66 17.58 4.34 -2.60
CA PHE A 66 17.46 4.94 -3.92
C PHE A 66 18.48 6.05 -4.15
N THR A 67 18.74 6.33 -5.43
CA THR A 67 19.47 7.51 -5.89
C THR A 67 18.51 8.38 -6.70
N PRO A 68 18.38 9.68 -6.39
CA PRO A 68 17.56 10.62 -7.15
C PRO A 68 17.94 10.62 -8.63
N GLN A 69 16.95 10.64 -9.52
CA GLN A 69 17.21 10.65 -10.97
C GLN A 69 17.61 12.06 -11.45
N ASN A 70 16.99 13.09 -10.86
CA ASN A 70 17.24 14.49 -11.17
C ASN A 70 17.80 15.19 -9.92
N PRO A 71 19.12 15.11 -9.67
CA PRO A 71 19.72 15.56 -8.40
C PRO A 71 19.53 17.06 -8.12
N GLY A 72 19.33 17.87 -9.17
CA GLY A 72 19.12 19.32 -9.06
C GLY A 72 17.67 19.76 -8.91
N ASP A 73 16.70 18.86 -9.10
CA ASP A 73 15.29 19.20 -9.13
C ASP A 73 14.60 18.76 -7.84
N ALA A 74 13.56 19.51 -7.45
CA ALA A 74 12.66 19.07 -6.39
C ALA A 74 11.92 17.80 -6.85
N GLY A 75 11.73 16.88 -5.91
CA GLY A 75 11.11 15.59 -6.16
C GLY A 75 9.75 15.41 -5.49
N GLU A 76 9.15 14.24 -5.66
CA GLU A 76 7.94 13.82 -4.96
C GLU A 76 8.14 12.45 -4.31
N LEU A 77 7.88 12.37 -3.00
CA LEU A 77 7.63 11.12 -2.30
C LEU A 77 6.13 10.82 -2.36
N ARG A 78 5.76 9.65 -2.88
CA ARG A 78 4.37 9.21 -2.99
C ARG A 78 4.15 7.84 -2.36
N PHE A 79 3.10 7.72 -1.57
CA PHE A 79 2.61 6.48 -0.99
C PHE A 79 1.24 6.12 -1.57
N GLU A 80 1.17 4.93 -2.13
CA GLU A 80 -0.05 4.33 -2.66
C GLU A 80 -0.41 3.10 -1.83
N ILE A 81 -1.68 3.03 -1.41
CA ILE A 81 -2.25 1.87 -0.76
C ILE A 81 -3.34 1.35 -1.68
N GLN A 82 -3.22 0.12 -2.12
CA GLN A 82 -4.20 -0.56 -2.95
C GLN A 82 -4.72 -1.77 -2.19
N CYS A 83 -6.04 -1.95 -2.13
CA CYS A 83 -6.68 -3.09 -1.49
C CYS A 83 -7.46 -3.89 -2.51
N GLU A 84 -7.28 -5.20 -2.49
CA GLU A 84 -7.99 -6.20 -3.26
C GLU A 84 -8.85 -7.03 -2.30
N GLY A 85 -10.07 -7.33 -2.70
CA GLY A 85 -11.02 -8.08 -1.88
C GLY A 85 -12.37 -8.16 -2.58
N GLY A 86 -13.27 -8.96 -2.04
CA GLY A 86 -14.59 -9.16 -2.62
C GLY A 86 -15.67 -9.02 -1.57
N PHE A 87 -16.79 -8.42 -1.96
CA PHE A 87 -18.04 -8.54 -1.23
C PHE A 87 -18.83 -9.68 -1.85
N ARG A 88 -19.46 -10.54 -1.03
CA ARG A 88 -20.54 -11.42 -1.50
C ARG A 88 -21.87 -10.82 -1.09
N ASP A 89 -22.77 -10.64 -2.05
CA ASP A 89 -24.18 -10.45 -1.75
C ASP A 89 -24.76 -11.80 -1.32
N ASP A 90 -25.28 -11.86 -0.10
CA ASP A 90 -26.01 -13.02 0.42
C ASP A 90 -27.47 -13.02 -0.06
N SER A 91 -27.72 -12.66 -1.32
CA SER A 91 -29.04 -12.83 -1.93
C SER A 91 -29.22 -14.29 -2.36
N SER A 92 -29.22 -15.19 -1.38
CA SER A 92 -29.70 -16.56 -1.54
C SER A 92 -31.23 -16.55 -1.66
N THR A 93 -31.77 -15.98 -2.75
CA THR A 93 -33.14 -16.30 -3.15
C THR A 93 -33.14 -17.73 -3.69
N LEU A 94 -33.39 -18.68 -2.79
CA LEU A 94 -33.81 -20.04 -3.12
C LEU A 94 -35.09 -19.96 -3.95
N VAL A 95 -34.97 -20.06 -5.27
CA VAL A 95 -36.14 -20.39 -6.10
C VAL A 95 -36.33 -21.90 -5.99
N GLN A 96 -37.21 -22.33 -5.09
CA GLN A 96 -37.72 -23.70 -5.14
C GLN A 96 -38.56 -23.86 -6.42
N PRO A 97 -38.33 -24.91 -7.22
CA PRO A 97 -39.22 -25.23 -8.33
C PRO A 97 -40.61 -25.58 -7.77
N PRO A 98 -41.70 -25.18 -8.46
CA PRO A 98 -43.05 -25.49 -8.03
C PRO A 98 -43.28 -27.01 -7.99
N VAL A 99 -43.97 -27.46 -6.94
CA VAL A 99 -44.45 -28.85 -6.72
C VAL A 99 -45.37 -29.28 -7.84
#